data_AF-A0A1S1HJP9-F1
#
_entry.id   AF-A0A1S1HJP9-F1
#
_cell.length_a   1.000
_cell.length_b   1.000
_cell.length_c   1.000
_cell.angle_alpha   90.00
_cell.angle_beta   90.00
_cell.angle_gamma   90.00
#
_symmetry.space_group_name_H-M   'P 1'
#
loop_
_entity.id
_entity.type
_entity.pdbx_description
1 polymer ?
#
loop_
_entity_poly.entity_id
_entity_poly.type
_entity_poly.pdbx_seq_one_letter_code
_entity_poly.pdbx_strand_id
1 'polypeptide(L)' 'MAWMQAQTPSTLRYKVILTGGDIKVATEQLNTRIYFDQKGSLTRQLGVKYVPAVVTQEGERLKIVSAPMAEGR' A
#
# COMPACT_ATOMS: atom_id res chain seq x y z
N MET A 1 6.83 5.33 -6.75
CA MET A 1 6.15 6.27 -5.84
C MET A 1 5.04 7.09 -6.48
N ALA A 2 5.16 7.48 -7.75
CA ALA A 2 4.11 8.21 -8.47
C ALA A 2 2.69 7.61 -8.32
N TRP A 3 2.57 6.28 -8.34
CA TRP A 3 1.28 5.61 -8.14
C TRP A 3 0.61 5.94 -6.79
N MET A 4 1.39 5.97 -5.70
CA MET A 4 0.87 6.29 -4.36
C MET A 4 0.52 7.77 -4.25
N GLN A 5 1.35 8.66 -4.81
CA GLN A 5 1.11 10.11 -4.82
C GLN A 5 -0.13 10.50 -5.63
N ALA A 6 -0.51 9.69 -6.63
CA ALA A 6 -1.72 9.88 -7.41
C ALA A 6 -3.01 9.44 -6.67
N GLN A 7 -2.89 8.74 -5.53
CA GLN A 7 -4.06 8.32 -4.76
C GLN A 7 -4.67 9.51 -4.02
N THR A 8 -6.01 9.58 -4.04
CA THR A 8 -6.80 10.55 -3.25
C THR A 8 -7.74 9.79 -2.31
N PRO A 9 -7.25 9.37 -1.12
CA PRO A 9 -8.08 8.65 -0.16
C PRO A 9 -9.32 9.45 0.23
N SER A 10 -10.47 8.80 0.30
CA SER A 10 -11.73 9.43 0.74
C SER A 10 -11.78 9.75 2.23
N THR A 11 -10.74 9.40 2.98
CA THR A 11 -10.61 9.61 4.43
C THR A 11 -9.19 9.97 4.81
N LEU A 12 -9.03 10.75 5.87
CA LEU A 12 -7.74 11.03 6.50
C LEU A 12 -7.21 9.81 7.30
N ARG A 13 -8.07 8.82 7.59
CA ARG A 13 -7.70 7.59 8.30
C ARG A 13 -7.20 6.53 7.32
N TYR A 14 -5.98 6.71 6.83
CA TYR A 14 -5.28 5.69 6.05
C TYR A 14 -3.89 5.41 6.63
N LYS A 15 -3.33 4.26 6.24
CA LYS A 15 -1.96 3.87 6.59
C LYS A 15 -1.25 3.48 5.31
N VAL A 16 -0.04 4.01 5.12
CA VAL A 16 0.85 3.56 4.05
C VAL A 16 1.65 2.38 4.57
N ILE A 17 1.53 1.24 3.91
CA ILE A 17 2.27 0.02 4.24
C ILE A 17 3.30 -0.22 3.14
N LEU A 18 4.58 -0.25 3.50
CA LEU A 18 5.65 -0.65 2.62
C LEU A 18 5.83 -2.17 2.72
N THR A 19 5.74 -2.86 1.59
CA THR A 19 5.90 -4.32 1.48
C THR A 19 7.30 -4.72 0.99
N GLY A 20 8.11 -3.76 0.52
CA GLY A 20 9.48 -3.94 0.07
C GLY A 20 10.10 -2.64 -0.45
N GLY A 21 11.42 -2.63 -0.69
CA GLY A 21 12.17 -1.46 -1.14
C GLY A 21 12.88 -0.67 -0.02
N ASP A 22 13.46 0.48 -0.36
CA ASP A 22 14.22 1.33 0.57
C ASP A 22 13.30 2.24 1.39
N ILE A 23 13.40 2.10 2.71
CA ILE A 23 12.67 2.87 3.72
C ILE A 23 12.99 4.37 3.70
N LYS A 24 14.26 4.75 3.50
CA LYS A 24 14.69 6.15 3.53
C LYS A 24 14.05 6.89 2.37
N VAL A 25 14.19 6.30 1.18
CA VAL A 25 13.57 6.80 -0.05
C VAL A 25 12.06 6.92 0.10
N ALA A 26 11.42 5.91 0.70
CA ALA A 26 9.97 5.93 0.87
C ALA A 26 9.50 7.04 1.81
N THR A 27 10.20 7.22 2.93
CA THR A 27 9.86 8.21 3.95
C THR A 27 10.07 9.63 3.44
N GLU A 28 11.17 9.88 2.73
CA GLU A 28 11.49 11.18 2.13
C GLU A 28 10.46 11.58 1.06
N GLN A 29 10.00 10.65 0.23
CA GLN A 29 9.11 10.96 -0.91
C GLN A 29 7.62 11.07 -0.56
N LEU A 30 7.15 10.40 0.49
CA LEU A 30 5.72 10.36 0.83
C LEU A 30 5.33 11.32 1.96
N ASN A 31 6.31 11.85 2.71
CA ASN A 31 6.10 12.79 3.82
C ASN A 31 4.92 12.42 4.75
N THR A 32 4.77 11.12 5.01
CA THR A 32 3.68 10.55 5.82
C THR A 32 4.20 9.43 6.68
N ARG A 33 3.40 9.02 7.66
CA ARG A 33 3.76 7.88 8.50
C ARG A 33 3.65 6.59 7.69
N ILE A 34 4.80 5.94 7.50
CA ILE A 34 4.93 4.66 6.81
C ILE A 34 5.07 3.54 7.85
N TYR A 35 4.39 2.44 7.59
CA TYR A 35 4.51 1.18 8.33
C TYR A 35 5.09 0.10 7.42
N PHE A 36 5.58 -0.98 8.00
CA PHE A 36 6.21 -2.08 7.26
C PHE A 36 5.43 -3.36 7.44
N ASP A 37 5.17 -4.04 6.34
CA ASP A 37 4.67 -5.41 6.40
C ASP A 37 5.85 -6.38 6.55
N GLN A 38 6.38 -6.45 7.77
CA GLN A 38 7.49 -7.34 8.07
C GLN A 38 7.09 -8.79 7.81
N LYS A 39 7.86 -9.47 6.96
CA LYS A 39 7.64 -10.87 6.55
C LYS A 39 6.28 -11.12 5.86
N GLY A 40 5.61 -10.09 5.34
CA GLY A 40 4.37 -10.24 4.59
C GLY A 40 3.17 -10.72 5.43
N SER A 41 3.18 -10.49 6.75
CA SER A 41 2.10 -10.97 7.63
C SER A 41 0.77 -10.29 7.33
N LEU A 42 0.78 -8.99 7.11
CA LEU A 42 -0.43 -8.19 6.88
C LEU A 42 -1.02 -8.45 5.50
N THR A 43 -0.19 -8.42 4.46
CA THR A 43 -0.61 -8.72 3.08
C THR A 43 -1.21 -10.11 2.97
N ARG A 44 -0.60 -11.12 3.62
CA ARG A 44 -1.14 -12.48 3.68
C ARG A 44 -2.48 -12.54 4.43
N GLN A 45 -2.59 -11.90 5.58
CA GLN A 45 -3.84 -11.86 6.35
C GLN A 45 -4.97 -11.17 5.59
N LEU A 46 -4.67 -10.08 4.88
CA LEU A 46 -5.64 -9.34 4.08
C LEU A 46 -5.93 -9.99 2.72
N GLY A 47 -5.19 -11.02 2.32
CA GLY A 47 -5.36 -11.68 1.02
C GLY A 47 -4.92 -10.83 -0.17
N VAL A 48 -3.97 -9.91 0.03
CA VAL A 48 -3.39 -9.08 -1.04
C VAL A 48 -2.51 -9.96 -1.92
N LYS A 49 -2.89 -10.10 -3.20
CA LYS A 49 -2.18 -10.95 -4.17
C LYS A 49 -1.13 -10.19 -5.00
N TYR A 50 -1.39 -8.92 -5.27
CA TYR A 50 -0.57 -8.08 -6.13
C TYR A 50 -0.35 -6.72 -5.48
N VAL A 51 0.85 -6.17 -5.67
CA VAL A 51 1.22 -4.83 -5.23
C VAL A 51 1.58 -3.97 -6.45
N PRO A 52 1.35 -2.63 -6.37
CA PRO A 52 0.73 -1.94 -5.25
C PRO A 52 -0.79 -2.17 -5.22
N ALA A 53 -1.36 -2.08 -4.02
CA ALA A 53 -2.80 -2.25 -3.82
C ALA A 53 -3.35 -1.29 -2.77
N VAL A 54 -4.62 -0.95 -2.93
CA VAL A 54 -5.43 -0.25 -1.92
C VAL A 54 -6.40 -1.25 -1.32
N VAL A 55 -6.45 -1.32 0.01
CA VAL A 55 -7.45 -2.09 0.76
C VAL A 55 -8.38 -1.11 1.46
N THR A 56 -9.68 -1.19 1.15
CA THR A 56 -10.73 -0.36 1.76
C THR A 56 -11.80 -1.23 2.40
N GLN A 57 -12.38 -0.76 3.50
CA GLN A 57 -13.53 -1.42 4.11
C GLN A 57 -14.83 -1.00 3.40
N GLU A 58 -15.64 -1.97 2.99
CA GLU A 58 -16.98 -1.80 2.45
C GLU A 58 -17.96 -2.60 3.32
N GLY A 59 -18.54 -1.94 4.33
CA GLY A 59 -19.36 -2.60 5.35
C GLY A 59 -18.56 -3.64 6.14
N GLU A 60 -19.00 -4.89 6.09
CA GLU A 60 -18.32 -6.04 6.74
C GLU A 60 -17.28 -6.73 5.84
N ARG A 61 -17.06 -6.21 4.63
CA ARG A 61 -16.13 -6.80 3.65
C ARG A 61 -14.94 -5.87 3.40
N LEU A 62 -13.86 -6.47 2.92
CA LEU A 62 -12.71 -5.74 2.39
C LEU A 62 -12.79 -5.75 0.87
N LYS A 63 -12.54 -4.59 0.27
CA LYS A 63 -12.28 -4.43 -1.15
C LYS A 63 -10.80 -4.21 -1.35
N ILE A 64 -10.24 -4.96 -2.28
CA ILE A 64 -8.82 -4.92 -2.63
C ILE A 64 -8.74 -4.55 -4.11
N VAL A 65 -8.07 -3.43 -4.40
CA VAL A 65 -7.82 -2.98 -5.78
C VAL A 65 -6.31 -2.90 -5.97
N SER A 66 -5.78 -3.76 -6.83
CA SER A 66 -4.38 -3.71 -7.24
C SER A 66 -4.22 -2.96 -8.56
N ALA A 67 -3.11 -2.27 -8.73
CA ALA A 67 -2.74 -1.69 -10.01
C ALA A 67 -1.68 -2.55 -10.72
N PRO A 68 -1.69 -2.59 -12.06
CA PRO A 68 -0.61 -3.19 -12.81
C PRO A 68 0.68 -2.39 -12.56
N MET A 69 1.75 -3.10 -12.17
CA MET A 69 3.09 -2.56 -12.28
C MET A 69 3.67 -2.99 -13.63
N ALA A 70 4.39 -2.09 -14.30
CA ALA A 70 5.33 -2.53 -15.32
C ALA A 70 6.32 -3.50 -14.66
N GLU A 71 6.56 -4.68 -15.26
CA GLU A 71 7.57 -5.61 -14.76
C GLU A 71 8.91 -4.87 -14.67
N GLY A 72 9.36 -4.65 -13.44
CA GLY A 72 10.70 -4.17 -13.17
C GLY A 72 11.68 -5.31 -13.42
N ARG A 73 12.56 -5.12 -14.38
CA ARG A 73 13.70 -5.99 -14.70
C ARG A 73 14.62 -6.18 -13.51
#